data_AF-A0A8H5HRF1-F1
#
_entry.id   AF-A0A8H5HRF1-F1
#
_cell.length_a   1.000
_cell.length_b   1.000
_cell.length_c   1.000
_cell.angle_alpha   90.00
_cell.angle_beta   90.00
_cell.angle_gamma   90.00
#
_symmetry.space_group_name_H-M   'P 1'
#
loop_
_entity.id
_entity.type
_entity.pdbx_description
1 polymer ?
#
loop_
_entity_poly.entity_id
_entity_poly.type
_entity_poly.pdbx_seq_one_letter_code
_entity_poly.pdbx_strand_id
1 'polypeptide(L)'
;MSTPLIPTLRLAAFGVVSVFSLIVLALSAHLINTTTTFYGGYFSFSALGVATAVLTMLTLPVMLAVDNMRKGAFTSMIIVELAWLGFLWVLWLSSAATASQVSLFVFGGPTCGSRSSRLSTACREASAIQAFSYLNWFILFGYIGTLLAFSIMAATRGYKRVWFQSVKDTEFNAPPVPTAPVVQPIQTQQYAPTNTGVTQQAYPPGSPAPGWTGQPQQQAPVVVQILNNNNKLRADGKIVDLNKIKLADSDVGVTIRRCDRLHSCIHVLPLAFIARPSTISRQINQQRPLQHRNSSSFRDQNAVGVFTPKSAALFVAAGVGLFLYFRYEKAKLQERREEERASKQYGRPQIGGPFTLMTPDGQNFSEQNLLGKWSLVYFGFTNCPDICPEELDKVTAVLDVIEEEHGTIFQPVFISVDPARDTPSRIGKYLEDFHSSFVGLVGTYDATKAVCKAYRVYFSTPPNADPAGDYLVDHSIFVYLMDPAGKFVEAFGQAVPKEDIIEKIRDEVNEWKAETGKKV
;
A
#
# COMPACT_ATOMS: atom_id res chain seq x y z
N MET A 1 2.00 2.32 -32.54
CA MET A 1 1.88 2.44 -31.06
C MET A 1 0.55 3.09 -30.74
N SER A 2 -0.46 2.31 -30.36
CA SER A 2 -1.71 2.86 -29.83
C SER A 2 -1.44 3.36 -28.41
N THR A 3 -1.57 4.68 -28.18
CA THR A 3 -1.49 5.26 -26.84
C THR A 3 -2.52 4.61 -25.91
N PRO A 4 -2.17 4.29 -24.65
CA PRO A 4 -3.11 3.68 -23.73
C PRO A 4 -4.28 4.64 -23.46
N LEU A 5 -5.51 4.15 -23.65
CA LEU A 5 -6.74 4.94 -23.61
C LEU A 5 -6.95 5.65 -22.26
N ILE A 6 -6.75 4.92 -21.14
CA ILE A 6 -7.06 5.43 -19.79
C ILE A 6 -6.10 6.54 -19.32
N PRO A 7 -4.76 6.42 -19.45
CA PRO A 7 -3.85 7.52 -19.12
C PRO A 7 -4.08 8.77 -19.96
N THR A 8 -4.46 8.61 -21.23
CA THR A 8 -4.78 9.72 -22.13
C THR A 8 -6.07 10.42 -21.68
N LEU A 9 -7.09 9.65 -21.35
CA LEU A 9 -8.36 10.17 -20.81
C LEU A 9 -8.14 10.92 -19.49
N ARG A 10 -7.29 10.38 -18.60
CA ARG A 10 -6.92 11.03 -17.33
C ARG A 10 -6.29 12.39 -17.53
N LEU A 11 -5.28 12.47 -18.41
CA LEU A 11 -4.61 13.73 -18.73
C LEU A 11 -5.59 14.77 -19.31
N ALA A 12 -6.44 14.35 -20.25
CA ALA A 12 -7.45 15.22 -20.85
C ALA A 12 -8.48 15.71 -19.83
N ALA A 13 -9.04 14.81 -19.01
CA ALA A 13 -10.03 15.16 -18.00
C ALA A 13 -9.46 16.14 -16.96
N PHE A 14 -8.28 15.86 -16.41
CA PHE A 14 -7.68 16.71 -15.37
C PHE A 14 -7.24 18.06 -15.93
N GLY A 15 -6.71 18.09 -17.16
CA GLY A 15 -6.35 19.32 -17.84
C GLY A 15 -7.56 20.23 -18.07
N VAL A 16 -8.63 19.70 -18.67
CA VAL A 16 -9.86 20.48 -18.95
C VAL A 16 -10.52 20.96 -17.66
N VAL A 17 -10.67 20.08 -16.66
CA VAL A 17 -11.26 20.44 -15.37
C VAL A 17 -10.46 21.53 -14.66
N SER A 18 -9.13 21.50 -14.74
CA SER A 18 -8.28 22.56 -14.15
C SER A 18 -8.52 23.91 -14.84
N VAL A 19 -8.61 23.93 -16.17
CA VAL A 19 -8.89 25.18 -16.93
C VAL A 19 -10.26 25.75 -16.57
N PHE A 20 -11.30 24.93 -16.55
CA PHE A 20 -12.65 25.38 -16.16
C PHE A 20 -12.71 25.80 -14.69
N SER A 21 -11.94 25.16 -13.82
CA SER A 21 -11.80 25.58 -12.41
C SER A 21 -11.21 26.98 -12.30
N LEU A 22 -10.21 27.33 -13.10
CA LEU A 22 -9.65 28.68 -13.15
C LEU A 22 -10.69 29.73 -13.55
N ILE A 23 -11.54 29.41 -14.54
CA ILE A 23 -12.63 30.29 -14.97
C ILE A 23 -13.62 30.50 -13.82
N VAL A 24 -14.05 29.42 -13.16
CA VAL A 24 -14.96 29.50 -12.00
C VAL A 24 -14.35 30.30 -10.85
N LEU A 25 -13.06 30.13 -10.58
CA LEU A 25 -12.34 30.88 -9.56
C LEU A 25 -12.38 32.39 -9.84
N ALA A 26 -12.02 32.79 -11.06
CA ALA A 26 -11.98 34.19 -11.46
C ALA A 26 -13.37 34.84 -11.40
N LEU A 27 -14.39 34.18 -11.96
CA LEU A 27 -15.77 34.66 -11.94
C LEU A 27 -16.33 34.73 -10.52
N SER A 28 -16.08 33.72 -9.68
CA SER A 28 -16.59 33.69 -8.32
C SER A 28 -15.93 34.76 -7.44
N ALA A 29 -14.62 34.98 -7.59
CA ALA A 29 -13.92 36.03 -6.88
C ALA A 29 -14.41 37.43 -7.28
N HIS A 30 -14.59 37.67 -8.58
CA HIS A 30 -15.15 38.93 -9.09
C HIS A 30 -16.57 39.16 -8.58
N LEU A 31 -17.40 38.11 -8.58
CA LEU A 31 -18.78 38.17 -8.11
C LEU A 31 -18.85 38.47 -6.61
N ILE A 32 -18.00 37.85 -5.78
CA ILE A 32 -17.90 38.14 -4.33
C ILE A 32 -17.51 39.60 -4.11
N ASN A 33 -16.48 40.09 -4.81
CA ASN A 33 -16.01 41.47 -4.68
C ASN A 33 -17.11 42.48 -5.03
N THR A 34 -17.80 42.25 -6.15
CA THR A 34 -18.89 43.10 -6.62
C THR A 34 -20.07 43.08 -5.66
N THR A 35 -20.51 41.90 -5.23
CA THR A 35 -21.69 41.76 -4.36
C THR A 35 -21.45 42.34 -2.97
N THR A 36 -20.27 42.10 -2.39
CA THR A 36 -19.92 42.64 -1.07
C THR A 36 -19.86 44.16 -1.09
N THR A 37 -19.28 44.75 -2.15
CA THR A 37 -19.13 46.21 -2.28
C THR A 37 -20.47 46.92 -2.46
N PHE A 38 -21.42 46.34 -3.22
CA PHE A 38 -22.67 47.02 -3.57
C PHE A 38 -23.89 46.61 -2.75
N TYR A 39 -23.92 45.39 -2.24
CA TYR A 39 -25.07 44.81 -1.55
C TYR A 39 -24.77 44.42 -0.09
N GLY A 40 -23.54 44.65 0.39
CA GLY A 40 -23.15 44.40 1.78
C GLY A 40 -23.00 42.91 2.15
N GLY A 41 -23.00 42.00 1.16
CA GLY A 41 -22.87 40.57 1.35
C GLY A 41 -22.56 39.82 0.05
N TYR A 42 -22.29 38.51 0.16
CA TYR A 42 -21.95 37.64 -0.98
C TYR A 42 -22.87 36.42 -1.05
N PHE A 43 -22.95 35.79 -2.22
CA PHE A 43 -23.73 34.57 -2.39
C PHE A 43 -22.96 33.33 -1.94
N SER A 44 -23.56 32.46 -1.13
CA SER A 44 -22.89 31.25 -0.61
C SER A 44 -22.33 30.33 -1.72
N PHE A 45 -23.00 30.24 -2.87
CA PHE A 45 -22.51 29.43 -4.00
C PHE A 45 -21.19 29.96 -4.57
N SER A 46 -20.96 31.28 -4.53
CA SER A 46 -19.73 31.88 -5.03
C SER A 46 -18.54 31.55 -4.11
N ALA A 47 -18.75 31.53 -2.78
CA ALA A 47 -17.73 31.09 -1.84
C ALA A 47 -17.41 29.59 -1.98
N LEU A 48 -18.44 28.75 -2.15
CA LEU A 48 -18.26 27.32 -2.42
C LEU A 48 -17.54 27.08 -3.76
N GLY A 49 -17.86 27.87 -4.78
CA GLY A 49 -17.20 27.84 -6.09
C GLY A 49 -15.71 28.19 -6.01
N VAL A 50 -15.34 29.23 -5.24
CA VAL A 50 -13.93 29.56 -4.96
C VAL A 50 -13.23 28.39 -4.27
N ALA A 51 -13.79 27.86 -3.18
CA ALA A 51 -13.16 26.78 -2.42
C ALA A 51 -12.96 25.53 -3.27
N THR A 52 -13.97 25.13 -4.05
CA THR A 52 -13.93 23.96 -4.93
C THR A 52 -12.92 24.14 -6.07
N ALA A 53 -12.87 25.33 -6.68
CA ALA A 53 -11.94 25.65 -7.74
C ALA A 53 -10.48 25.67 -7.26
N VAL A 54 -10.20 26.29 -6.11
CA VAL A 54 -8.85 26.29 -5.51
C VAL A 54 -8.41 24.87 -5.19
N LEU A 55 -9.28 24.07 -4.56
CA LEU A 55 -8.97 22.69 -4.23
C LEU A 55 -8.65 21.86 -5.49
N THR A 56 -9.44 22.05 -6.55
CA THR A 56 -9.23 21.36 -7.83
C THR A 56 -7.90 21.77 -8.48
N MET A 57 -7.61 23.08 -8.51
CA MET A 57 -6.37 23.64 -9.07
C MET A 57 -5.11 23.26 -8.30
N LEU A 58 -5.21 23.05 -6.99
CA LEU A 58 -4.07 22.62 -6.18
C LEU A 58 -3.85 21.11 -6.25
N THR A 59 -4.91 20.32 -6.37
CA THR A 59 -4.78 18.86 -6.25
C THR A 59 -4.61 18.15 -7.60
N LEU A 60 -5.38 18.46 -8.64
CA LEU A 60 -5.31 17.72 -9.90
C LEU A 60 -3.97 17.90 -10.64
N PRO A 61 -3.41 19.12 -10.80
CA PRO A 61 -2.11 19.30 -11.43
C PRO A 61 -0.99 18.65 -10.62
N VAL A 62 -1.05 18.72 -9.29
CA VAL A 62 -0.05 18.07 -8.40
C VAL A 62 -0.13 16.55 -8.53
N MET A 63 -1.33 15.96 -8.60
CA MET A 63 -1.48 14.52 -8.82
C MET A 63 -0.86 14.08 -10.17
N LEU A 64 -1.04 14.87 -11.24
CA LEU A 64 -0.38 14.60 -12.54
C LEU A 64 1.15 14.76 -12.46
N ALA A 65 1.63 15.82 -11.82
CA ALA A 65 3.05 16.08 -11.69
C ALA A 65 3.76 14.99 -10.89
N VAL A 66 3.19 14.61 -9.74
CA VAL A 66 3.73 13.54 -8.88
C VAL A 66 3.74 12.20 -9.60
N ASP A 67 2.69 11.87 -10.36
CA ASP A 67 2.64 10.64 -11.16
C ASP A 67 3.71 10.61 -12.26
N ASN A 68 4.03 11.76 -12.84
CA ASN A 68 5.07 11.86 -13.85
C ASN A 68 6.48 11.76 -13.24
N MET A 69 6.65 12.23 -12.00
CA MET A 69 7.94 12.23 -11.29
C MET A 69 8.27 10.91 -10.62
N ARG A 70 7.27 10.15 -10.14
CA ARG A 70 7.48 8.93 -9.36
C ARG A 70 6.52 7.81 -9.77
N LYS A 71 7.07 6.70 -10.25
CA LYS A 71 6.31 5.46 -10.48
C LYS A 71 5.72 4.93 -9.17
N GLY A 72 4.49 4.42 -9.21
CA GLY A 72 3.81 3.90 -8.02
C GLY A 72 3.53 4.94 -6.92
N ALA A 73 3.42 6.22 -7.26
CA ALA A 73 3.04 7.23 -6.28
C ALA A 73 1.67 6.93 -5.66
N PHE A 74 1.55 7.04 -4.34
CA PHE A 74 0.31 6.79 -3.59
C PHE A 74 -0.86 7.63 -4.12
N THR A 75 -0.60 8.88 -4.52
CA THR A 75 -1.60 9.81 -5.06
C THR A 75 -2.19 9.36 -6.40
N SER A 76 -1.53 8.45 -7.11
CA SER A 76 -1.98 7.94 -8.42
C SER A 76 -2.62 6.56 -8.34
N MET A 77 -2.71 5.96 -7.14
CA MET A 77 -3.39 4.68 -6.97
C MET A 77 -4.86 4.81 -7.36
N ILE A 78 -5.38 3.83 -8.11
CA ILE A 78 -6.76 3.82 -8.59
C ILE A 78 -7.76 4.09 -7.46
N ILE A 79 -7.59 3.45 -6.30
CA ILE A 79 -8.49 3.65 -5.15
C ILE A 79 -8.44 5.07 -4.58
N VAL A 80 -7.25 5.66 -4.49
CA VAL A 80 -7.04 7.02 -3.95
C VAL A 80 -7.63 8.04 -4.91
N GLU A 81 -7.40 7.84 -6.21
CA GLU A 81 -7.94 8.70 -7.24
C GLU A 81 -9.47 8.64 -7.31
N LEU A 82 -10.08 7.45 -7.25
CA LEU A 82 -11.54 7.31 -7.20
C LEU A 82 -12.15 7.99 -5.97
N ALA A 83 -11.53 7.83 -4.80
CA ALA A 83 -12.01 8.47 -3.57
C ALA A 83 -11.92 10.00 -3.65
N TRP A 84 -10.78 10.53 -4.10
CA TRP A 84 -10.56 11.97 -4.21
C TRP A 84 -11.44 12.63 -5.27
N LEU A 85 -11.53 12.02 -6.45
CA LEU A 85 -12.38 12.54 -7.52
C LEU A 85 -13.86 12.39 -7.20
N GLY A 86 -14.26 11.36 -6.45
CA GLY A 86 -15.61 11.24 -5.91
C GLY A 86 -15.97 12.40 -4.99
N PHE A 87 -15.03 12.84 -4.14
CA PHE A 87 -15.21 14.02 -3.30
C PHE A 87 -15.35 15.31 -4.14
N LEU A 88 -14.44 15.54 -5.10
CA LEU A 88 -14.52 16.71 -6.00
C LEU A 88 -15.80 16.70 -6.84
N TRP A 89 -16.25 15.54 -7.28
CA TRP A 89 -17.50 15.37 -8.03
C TRP A 89 -18.72 15.88 -7.24
N VAL A 90 -18.82 15.55 -5.95
CA VAL A 90 -19.89 16.06 -5.07
C VAL A 90 -19.80 17.59 -4.90
N LEU A 91 -18.59 18.13 -4.73
CA LEU A 91 -18.40 19.58 -4.56
C LEU A 91 -18.78 20.37 -5.82
N TRP A 92 -18.42 19.88 -7.01
CA TRP A 92 -18.80 20.49 -8.28
C TRP A 92 -20.31 20.43 -8.51
N LEU A 93 -20.95 19.30 -8.18
CA LEU A 93 -22.41 19.18 -8.22
C LEU A 93 -23.09 20.17 -7.27
N SER A 94 -22.59 20.29 -6.03
CA SER A 94 -23.12 21.20 -5.02
C SER A 94 -22.99 22.66 -5.45
N SER A 95 -21.83 23.05 -6.02
CA SER A 95 -21.60 24.38 -6.58
C SER A 95 -22.56 24.70 -7.73
N ALA A 96 -22.76 23.74 -8.65
CA ALA A 96 -23.68 23.90 -9.77
C ALA A 96 -25.15 24.00 -9.33
N ALA A 97 -25.57 23.14 -8.38
CA ALA A 97 -26.95 23.11 -7.88
C ALA A 97 -27.31 24.39 -7.12
N THR A 98 -26.41 24.88 -6.26
CA THR A 98 -26.62 26.12 -5.50
C THR A 98 -26.62 27.36 -6.40
N ALA A 99 -25.76 27.40 -7.43
CA ALA A 99 -25.79 28.46 -8.44
C ALA A 99 -27.11 28.45 -9.24
N SER A 100 -27.61 27.27 -9.60
CA SER A 100 -28.90 27.11 -10.31
C SER A 100 -30.08 27.61 -9.48
N GLN A 101 -30.07 27.33 -8.18
CA GLN A 101 -31.09 27.82 -7.26
C GLN A 101 -31.11 29.35 -7.23
N VAL A 102 -29.95 30.00 -7.08
CA VAL A 102 -29.87 31.46 -7.07
C VAL A 102 -30.27 32.06 -8.42
N SER A 103 -29.89 31.43 -9.53
CA SER A 103 -30.29 31.83 -10.88
C SER A 103 -31.81 31.91 -11.05
N LEU A 104 -32.54 30.93 -10.51
CA LEU A 104 -33.99 30.89 -10.56
C LEU A 104 -34.65 31.88 -9.59
N PHE A 105 -34.25 31.88 -8.31
CA PHE A 105 -34.96 32.64 -7.27
C PHE A 105 -34.57 34.12 -7.19
N VAL A 106 -33.32 34.47 -7.51
CA VAL A 106 -32.81 35.84 -7.38
C VAL A 106 -32.82 36.57 -8.72
N PHE A 107 -32.46 35.90 -9.81
CA PHE A 107 -32.35 36.53 -11.13
C PHE A 107 -33.55 36.27 -12.06
N GLY A 108 -34.50 35.43 -11.65
CA GLY A 108 -35.74 35.18 -12.41
C GLY A 108 -35.55 34.30 -13.64
N GLY A 109 -34.45 33.54 -13.70
CA GLY A 109 -34.13 32.62 -14.80
C GLY A 109 -32.93 33.06 -15.66
N PRO A 110 -32.62 32.31 -16.73
CA PRO A 110 -31.39 32.47 -17.52
C PRO A 110 -31.41 33.73 -18.40
N THR A 111 -32.58 34.31 -18.65
CA THR A 111 -32.73 35.57 -19.40
C THR A 111 -32.46 36.72 -18.44
N CYS A 112 -31.19 37.07 -18.22
CA CYS A 112 -30.72 38.15 -17.33
C CYS A 112 -31.25 39.57 -17.71
N GLY A 113 -32.57 39.78 -17.69
CA GLY A 113 -33.29 40.93 -18.24
C GLY A 113 -33.58 42.04 -17.23
N SER A 114 -32.70 42.25 -16.26
CA SER A 114 -32.92 43.28 -15.23
C SER A 114 -32.68 44.70 -15.77
N ARG A 115 -33.36 45.70 -15.17
CA ARG A 115 -33.24 47.13 -15.53
C ARG A 115 -31.91 47.79 -15.09
N SER A 116 -31.09 47.12 -14.28
CA SER A 116 -29.78 47.64 -13.84
C SER A 116 -28.63 46.89 -14.51
N SER A 117 -27.62 47.63 -14.99
CA SER A 117 -26.45 47.05 -15.66
C SER A 117 -25.69 46.08 -14.75
N ARG A 118 -25.50 46.44 -13.47
CA ARG A 118 -24.73 45.63 -12.51
C ARG A 118 -25.37 44.29 -12.18
N LEU A 119 -26.70 44.26 -12.01
CA LEU A 119 -27.41 43.01 -11.74
C LEU A 119 -27.45 42.10 -12.99
N SER A 120 -27.47 42.70 -14.19
CA SER A 120 -27.33 41.93 -15.44
C SER A 120 -25.94 41.28 -15.58
N THR A 121 -24.87 41.98 -15.15
CA THR A 121 -23.51 41.43 -15.10
C THR A 121 -23.40 40.29 -14.08
N ALA A 122 -23.87 40.48 -12.85
CA ALA A 122 -23.86 39.45 -11.82
C ALA A 122 -24.63 38.19 -12.23
N CYS A 123 -25.76 38.34 -12.92
CA CYS A 123 -26.54 37.22 -13.46
C CYS A 123 -25.78 36.44 -14.54
N ARG A 124 -25.08 37.14 -15.46
CA ARG A 124 -24.25 36.50 -16.49
C ARG A 124 -23.08 35.74 -15.88
N GLU A 125 -22.42 36.31 -14.88
CA GLU A 125 -21.33 35.65 -14.14
C GLU A 125 -21.83 34.42 -13.39
N ALA A 126 -22.96 34.51 -12.69
CA ALA A 126 -23.58 33.38 -12.01
C ALA A 126 -23.97 32.26 -12.99
N SER A 127 -24.50 32.61 -14.16
CA SER A 127 -24.86 31.64 -15.22
C SER A 127 -23.62 30.95 -15.79
N ALA A 128 -22.52 31.68 -15.97
CA ALA A 128 -21.25 31.10 -16.39
C ALA A 128 -20.67 30.17 -15.32
N ILE A 129 -20.66 30.59 -14.05
CA ILE A 129 -20.24 29.73 -12.91
C ILE A 129 -21.05 28.44 -12.88
N GLN A 130 -22.37 28.53 -13.03
CA GLN A 130 -23.26 27.36 -13.11
C GLN A 130 -22.87 26.43 -14.25
N ALA A 131 -22.70 26.96 -15.47
CA ALA A 131 -22.37 26.18 -16.65
C ALA A 131 -21.03 25.44 -16.52
N PHE A 132 -19.96 26.16 -16.13
CA PHE A 132 -18.63 25.54 -15.96
C PHE A 132 -18.59 24.55 -14.80
N SER A 133 -19.37 24.78 -13.72
CA SER A 133 -19.48 23.83 -12.62
C SER A 133 -20.15 22.52 -13.07
N TYR A 134 -21.21 22.59 -13.88
CA TYR A 134 -21.83 21.40 -14.47
C TYR A 134 -20.89 20.67 -15.44
N LEU A 135 -20.13 21.41 -16.26
CA LEU A 135 -19.15 20.80 -17.17
C LEU A 135 -18.08 20.02 -16.38
N ASN A 136 -17.53 20.61 -15.32
CA ASN A 136 -16.60 19.91 -14.43
C ASN A 136 -17.22 18.65 -13.82
N TRP A 137 -18.45 18.75 -13.31
CA TRP A 137 -19.17 17.61 -12.77
C TRP A 137 -19.35 16.46 -13.79
N PHE A 138 -19.78 16.78 -15.02
CA PHE A 138 -19.95 15.78 -16.09
C PHE A 138 -18.63 15.13 -16.50
N ILE A 139 -17.55 15.90 -16.64
CA ILE A 139 -16.23 15.38 -17.01
C ILE A 139 -15.72 14.43 -15.92
N LEU A 140 -15.80 14.83 -14.66
CA LEU A 140 -15.40 13.98 -13.53
C LEU A 140 -16.26 12.72 -13.46
N PHE A 141 -17.57 12.82 -13.66
CA PHE A 141 -18.47 11.67 -13.68
C PHE A 141 -18.08 10.67 -14.78
N GLY A 142 -17.87 11.15 -16.01
CA GLY A 142 -17.48 10.31 -17.14
C GLY A 142 -16.13 9.64 -16.92
N TYR A 143 -15.16 10.38 -16.36
CA TYR A 143 -13.84 9.83 -16.03
C TYR A 143 -13.91 8.76 -14.93
N ILE A 144 -14.56 9.07 -13.80
CA ILE A 144 -14.73 8.13 -12.66
C ILE A 144 -15.44 6.86 -13.14
N GLY A 145 -16.53 7.01 -13.89
CA GLY A 145 -17.27 5.87 -14.43
C GLY A 145 -16.42 4.99 -15.35
N THR A 146 -15.62 5.61 -16.23
CA THR A 146 -14.70 4.87 -17.11
C THR A 146 -13.61 4.16 -16.31
N LEU A 147 -12.95 4.86 -15.38
CA LEU A 147 -11.89 4.28 -14.55
C LEU A 147 -12.43 3.12 -13.70
N LEU A 148 -13.61 3.27 -13.11
CA LEU A 148 -14.26 2.24 -12.32
C LEU A 148 -14.61 1.02 -13.17
N ALA A 149 -15.22 1.21 -14.34
CA ALA A 149 -15.60 0.12 -15.24
C ALA A 149 -14.37 -0.70 -15.69
N PHE A 150 -13.31 -0.03 -16.13
CA PHE A 150 -12.07 -0.70 -16.54
C PHE A 150 -11.36 -1.39 -15.36
N SER A 151 -11.39 -0.80 -14.16
CA SER A 151 -10.81 -1.42 -12.97
C SER A 151 -11.58 -2.67 -12.53
N ILE A 152 -12.91 -2.66 -12.62
CA ILE A 152 -13.75 -3.83 -12.35
C ILE A 152 -13.48 -4.92 -13.40
N MET A 153 -13.44 -4.58 -14.68
CA MET A 153 -13.11 -5.55 -15.74
C MET A 153 -11.71 -6.17 -15.56
N ALA A 154 -10.72 -5.39 -15.12
CA ALA A 154 -9.39 -5.91 -14.81
C ALA A 154 -9.44 -6.82 -13.57
N ALA A 155 -10.17 -6.45 -12.52
CA ALA A 155 -10.31 -7.28 -11.32
C ALA A 155 -10.99 -8.64 -11.65
N THR A 156 -12.03 -8.65 -12.48
CA THR A 156 -12.73 -9.89 -12.89
C THR A 156 -11.87 -10.80 -13.78
N ARG A 157 -10.85 -10.27 -14.47
CA ARG A 157 -9.87 -11.05 -15.25
C ARG A 157 -8.75 -11.68 -14.41
N GLY A 158 -8.77 -11.53 -13.08
CA GLY A 158 -7.83 -12.22 -12.17
C GLY A 158 -6.64 -11.38 -11.71
N TYR A 159 -6.61 -10.07 -12.00
CA TYR A 159 -5.56 -9.18 -11.53
C TYR A 159 -5.77 -8.85 -10.03
N LYS A 160 -4.98 -9.47 -9.15
CA LYS A 160 -5.19 -9.44 -7.68
C LYS A 160 -4.86 -8.10 -6.98
N ARG A 161 -4.32 -7.09 -7.69
CA ARG A 161 -3.87 -5.82 -7.08
C ARG A 161 -4.23 -4.55 -7.86
N VAL A 162 -5.22 -4.60 -8.76
CA VAL A 162 -5.61 -3.46 -9.63
C VAL A 162 -5.83 -2.17 -8.82
N TRP A 163 -6.60 -2.23 -7.74
CA TRP A 163 -6.97 -1.06 -6.93
C TRP A 163 -5.78 -0.29 -6.31
N PHE A 164 -4.64 -0.96 -6.13
CA PHE A 164 -3.44 -0.41 -5.49
C PHE A 164 -2.32 -0.11 -6.48
N GLN A 165 -2.58 -0.23 -7.79
CA GLN A 165 -1.64 0.17 -8.84
C GLN A 165 -1.93 1.59 -9.32
N SER A 166 -0.91 2.26 -9.88
CA SER A 166 -1.10 3.56 -10.53
C SER A 166 -1.87 3.39 -11.83
N VAL A 167 -2.78 4.32 -12.14
CA VAL A 167 -3.54 4.35 -13.41
C VAL A 167 -2.64 4.26 -14.64
N LYS A 168 -1.44 4.86 -14.58
CA LYS A 168 -0.45 4.85 -15.67
C LYS A 168 0.23 3.49 -15.85
N ASP A 169 0.38 2.74 -14.76
CA ASP A 169 1.12 1.47 -14.71
C ASP A 169 0.20 0.25 -14.89
N THR A 170 -1.13 0.43 -14.82
CA THR A 170 -2.11 -0.66 -14.97
C THR A 170 -2.38 -0.98 -16.45
N GLU A 171 -2.11 -2.22 -16.84
CA GLU A 171 -2.49 -2.75 -18.16
C GLU A 171 -3.96 -3.22 -18.18
N PHE A 172 -4.88 -2.30 -18.44
CA PHE A 172 -6.31 -2.62 -18.44
C PHE A 172 -6.77 -3.58 -19.56
N ASN A 173 -5.96 -3.73 -20.61
CA ASN A 173 -6.27 -4.57 -21.79
C ASN A 173 -5.40 -5.82 -21.91
N ALA A 174 -4.59 -6.14 -20.89
CA ALA A 174 -3.75 -7.32 -20.97
C ALA A 174 -4.61 -8.60 -21.04
N PRO A 175 -4.19 -9.61 -21.85
CA PRO A 175 -4.91 -10.87 -21.96
C PRO A 175 -5.05 -11.53 -20.58
N PRO A 176 -6.10 -12.34 -20.36
CA PRO A 176 -6.24 -13.07 -19.12
C PRO A 176 -4.95 -13.86 -18.88
N VAL A 177 -4.35 -13.69 -17.69
CA VAL A 177 -3.18 -14.47 -17.29
C VAL A 177 -3.59 -15.93 -17.41
N PRO A 178 -2.92 -16.75 -18.25
CA PRO A 178 -3.20 -18.17 -18.27
C PRO A 178 -3.02 -18.67 -16.85
N THR A 179 -4.10 -19.16 -16.23
CA THR A 179 -3.97 -20.01 -15.06
C THR A 179 -2.95 -21.07 -15.43
N ALA A 180 -1.79 -21.04 -14.79
CA ALA A 180 -0.78 -22.07 -14.96
C ALA A 180 -1.52 -23.42 -14.90
N PRO A 181 -1.31 -24.32 -15.88
CA PRO A 181 -2.02 -25.59 -15.88
C PRO A 181 -1.82 -26.22 -14.51
N VAL A 182 -2.92 -26.61 -13.87
CA VAL A 182 -2.90 -27.47 -12.70
C VAL A 182 -2.05 -28.67 -13.11
N VAL A 183 -0.84 -28.77 -12.55
CA VAL A 183 0.01 -29.93 -12.73
C VAL A 183 -0.75 -31.08 -12.08
N GLN A 184 -1.50 -31.82 -12.90
CA GLN A 184 -2.03 -33.12 -12.50
C GLN A 184 -0.84 -33.96 -12.03
N PRO A 185 -0.94 -34.68 -10.91
CA PRO A 185 0.15 -35.53 -10.46
C PRO A 185 0.50 -36.51 -11.58
N ILE A 186 1.79 -36.54 -11.95
CA ILE A 186 2.33 -37.46 -12.94
C ILE A 186 2.01 -38.87 -12.47
N GLN A 187 1.09 -39.55 -13.16
CA GLN A 187 0.94 -40.99 -13.03
C GLN A 187 2.22 -41.61 -13.57
N THR A 188 2.96 -42.29 -12.71
CA THR A 188 4.13 -43.10 -13.06
C THR A 188 3.71 -44.22 -13.99
N GLN A 189 3.82 -44.02 -15.30
CA GLN A 189 3.86 -45.13 -16.25
C GLN A 189 5.28 -45.72 -16.23
N GLN A 190 5.40 -46.94 -15.70
CA GLN A 190 6.56 -47.80 -15.90
C GLN A 190 6.76 -48.00 -17.41
N TYR A 191 7.88 -47.52 -17.95
CA TYR A 191 8.35 -47.95 -19.25
C TYR A 191 9.33 -49.12 -19.08
N ALA A 192 8.96 -50.27 -19.65
CA ALA A 192 9.85 -51.38 -19.92
C ALA A 192 10.82 -51.02 -21.07
N PRO A 193 12.05 -51.54 -21.10
CA PRO A 193 13.03 -51.15 -22.10
C PRO A 193 12.70 -51.83 -23.44
N THR A 194 12.60 -51.03 -24.50
CA THR A 194 12.62 -51.54 -25.88
C THR A 194 13.78 -50.89 -26.62
N ASN A 195 14.72 -51.73 -27.01
CA ASN A 195 15.81 -51.43 -27.92
C ASN A 195 15.25 -51.17 -29.32
N THR A 196 15.56 -50.02 -29.92
CA THR A 196 15.73 -49.90 -31.38
C THR A 196 16.46 -48.61 -31.75
N GLY A 197 17.57 -48.78 -32.49
CA GLY A 197 17.75 -48.12 -33.78
C GLY A 197 18.01 -46.61 -33.82
N VAL A 198 19.27 -46.28 -34.01
CA VAL A 198 19.84 -45.02 -34.52
C VAL A 198 18.96 -44.34 -35.58
N THR A 199 18.73 -43.03 -35.44
CA THR A 199 18.87 -42.04 -36.54
C THR A 199 19.05 -40.65 -35.94
N GLN A 200 20.24 -40.08 -36.15
CA GLN A 200 20.55 -38.68 -35.88
C GLN A 200 19.95 -37.81 -37.00
N GLN A 201 19.23 -36.75 -36.64
CA GLN A 201 18.88 -35.69 -37.58
C GLN A 201 19.56 -34.39 -37.14
N ALA A 202 20.42 -33.89 -38.03
CA ALA A 202 21.24 -32.71 -37.88
C ALA A 202 20.42 -31.41 -37.94
N TYR A 203 20.78 -30.45 -37.08
CA TYR A 203 20.30 -29.06 -37.15
C TYR A 203 21.17 -28.25 -38.15
N PRO A 204 20.56 -27.38 -38.98
CA PRO A 204 21.32 -26.50 -39.86
C PRO A 204 21.93 -25.29 -39.11
N PRO A 205 23.06 -24.72 -39.60
CA PRO A 205 23.82 -23.71 -38.90
C PRO A 205 23.24 -22.28 -39.05
N GLY A 206 23.19 -21.57 -37.91
CA GLY A 206 23.59 -20.17 -37.72
C GLY A 206 22.97 -19.05 -38.57
N SER A 207 22.35 -18.08 -37.90
CA SER A 207 22.31 -16.69 -38.34
C SER A 207 22.63 -15.78 -37.13
N PRO A 208 23.51 -14.76 -37.27
CA PRO A 208 24.04 -14.00 -36.14
C PRO A 208 23.05 -12.95 -35.62
N ALA A 209 23.08 -12.74 -34.30
CA ALA A 209 22.32 -11.69 -33.61
C ALA A 209 22.95 -10.29 -33.85
N PRO A 210 22.15 -9.21 -33.97
CA PRO A 210 22.69 -7.85 -34.05
C PRO A 210 23.22 -7.38 -32.69
N GLY A 211 24.41 -6.78 -32.73
CA GLY A 211 25.11 -6.23 -31.58
C GLY A 211 24.42 -5.02 -30.96
N TRP A 212 24.50 -4.95 -29.62
CA TRP A 212 24.15 -3.77 -28.86
C TRP A 212 25.41 -2.97 -28.55
N THR A 213 25.45 -1.76 -29.09
CA THR A 213 26.42 -0.71 -28.75
C THR A 213 26.07 -0.11 -27.39
N GLY A 214 27.05 -0.02 -26.50
CA GLY A 214 26.89 0.52 -25.15
C GLY A 214 26.78 2.04 -25.09
N GLN A 215 26.22 2.54 -23.99
CA GLN A 215 26.55 3.83 -23.37
C GLN A 215 26.27 3.78 -21.84
N PRO A 216 26.98 4.60 -21.05
CA PRO A 216 27.38 4.27 -19.67
C PRO A 216 26.38 4.67 -18.57
N GLN A 217 26.38 3.91 -17.48
CA GLN A 217 25.68 4.24 -16.23
C GLN A 217 26.37 5.42 -15.51
N GLN A 218 25.61 6.49 -15.30
CA GLN A 218 25.96 7.56 -14.36
C GLN A 218 25.63 7.12 -12.93
N GLN A 219 26.64 7.20 -12.07
CA GLN A 219 26.56 7.05 -10.61
C GLN A 219 25.71 8.18 -9.99
N ALA A 220 24.86 7.82 -9.03
CA ALA A 220 24.22 8.77 -8.12
C ALA A 220 24.78 8.57 -6.70
N PRO A 221 24.96 9.64 -5.92
CA PRO A 221 25.72 9.61 -4.67
C PRO A 221 24.93 9.03 -3.49
N VAL A 222 25.70 8.35 -2.63
CA VAL A 222 25.35 7.88 -1.29
C VAL A 222 25.01 9.06 -0.39
N VAL A 223 23.82 9.06 0.22
CA VAL A 223 23.49 9.89 1.37
C VAL A 223 23.21 8.98 2.55
N VAL A 224 24.16 8.98 3.49
CA VAL A 224 24.05 8.38 4.83
C VAL A 224 23.06 9.22 5.64
N GLN A 225 22.02 8.59 6.18
CA GLN A 225 21.24 9.17 7.27
C GLN A 225 21.07 8.15 8.40
N ILE A 226 21.86 8.40 9.44
CA ILE A 226 21.67 7.96 10.82
C ILE A 226 20.29 8.45 11.27
N LEU A 227 19.47 7.56 11.86
CA LEU A 227 18.92 7.75 13.21
C LEU A 227 18.06 6.55 13.65
N ASN A 228 18.46 6.09 14.82
CA ASN A 228 17.95 5.02 15.66
C ASN A 228 16.65 5.48 16.36
N ASN A 229 15.70 4.58 16.65
CA ASN A 229 14.59 4.89 17.56
C ASN A 229 14.11 3.64 18.32
N ASN A 230 14.94 3.20 19.29
CA ASN A 230 14.54 2.30 20.35
C ASN A 230 14.25 3.10 21.63
N ASN A 231 12.96 3.28 21.93
CA ASN A 231 12.51 3.72 23.26
C ASN A 231 12.42 2.52 24.20
N LYS A 232 13.52 2.14 24.85
CA LYS A 232 13.51 1.39 26.12
C LYS A 232 14.70 1.80 26.97
N LEU A 233 14.41 2.49 28.07
CA LEU A 233 15.36 2.72 29.16
C LEU A 233 15.29 1.52 30.12
N ARG A 234 16.47 0.97 30.40
CA ARG A 234 16.75 -0.07 31.39
C ARG A 234 17.31 0.63 32.62
N ALA A 235 16.66 0.48 33.77
CA ALA A 235 17.23 0.82 35.07
C ALA A 235 16.78 -0.20 36.11
N ASP A 236 17.76 -0.91 36.66
CA ASP A 236 17.80 -1.47 38.01
C ASP A 236 16.71 -2.48 38.43
N GLY A 237 16.80 -3.67 37.85
CA GLY A 237 16.85 -4.91 38.65
C GLY A 237 15.68 -5.31 39.57
N LYS A 238 14.47 -4.76 39.44
CA LYS A 238 13.28 -5.27 40.16
C LYS A 238 12.00 -5.24 39.30
N ILE A 239 11.30 -6.37 39.29
CA ILE A 239 9.95 -6.55 38.75
C ILE A 239 8.96 -5.97 39.78
N VAL A 240 8.14 -4.99 39.39
CA VAL A 240 7.00 -4.53 40.21
C VAL A 240 5.75 -4.33 39.35
N ASP A 241 4.70 -5.02 39.75
CA ASP A 241 3.36 -5.06 39.19
C ASP A 241 2.56 -3.79 39.60
N LEU A 242 2.04 -3.03 38.63
CA LEU A 242 1.42 -1.72 38.88
C LEU A 242 -0.12 -1.74 38.97
N ASN A 243 -0.77 -2.89 39.06
CA ASN A 243 -2.24 -2.98 39.19
C ASN A 243 -2.79 -3.02 40.62
N LYS A 244 -2.02 -2.66 41.64
CA LYS A 244 -2.51 -2.60 43.03
C LYS A 244 -1.98 -1.41 43.81
N ILE A 245 -2.62 -0.25 43.69
CA ILE A 245 -2.71 0.70 44.81
C ILE A 245 -4.14 1.26 44.87
N LYS A 246 -4.81 0.97 45.98
CA LYS A 246 -6.10 1.46 46.43
C LYS A 246 -5.81 2.41 47.58
N LEU A 247 -6.30 3.66 47.54
CA LEU A 247 -6.40 4.53 48.71
C LEU A 247 -7.76 5.23 48.71
N ALA A 248 -8.36 5.25 49.89
CA ALA A 248 -9.71 5.66 50.23
C ALA A 248 -9.72 6.96 51.05
N ASP A 249 -10.91 7.58 51.09
CA ASP A 249 -11.47 8.59 52.03
C ASP A 249 -10.78 9.96 52.13
N SER A 250 -11.45 11.12 52.12
CA SER A 250 -12.61 11.49 52.94
C SER A 250 -13.15 12.91 52.60
N ASP A 251 -14.49 13.03 52.66
CA ASP A 251 -15.34 14.08 53.25
C ASP A 251 -15.70 15.46 52.65
N VAL A 252 -17.01 15.74 52.88
CA VAL A 252 -17.83 16.98 52.91
C VAL A 252 -18.37 17.49 51.55
N GLY A 253 -19.66 17.67 51.27
CA GLY A 253 -20.92 17.54 52.01
C GLY A 253 -22.02 18.48 51.45
N VAL A 254 -23.24 17.93 51.21
CA VAL A 254 -24.60 18.57 51.32
C VAL A 254 -24.96 19.66 50.25
N THR A 255 -26.13 19.77 49.59
CA THR A 255 -27.54 19.50 49.92
C THR A 255 -28.45 19.48 48.68
N ILE A 256 -29.47 18.62 48.70
CA ILE A 256 -30.65 18.58 47.80
C ILE A 256 -31.76 19.46 48.42
N ARG A 257 -32.52 20.21 47.60
CA ARG A 257 -33.92 20.57 47.95
C ARG A 257 -34.90 20.10 46.89
N ARG A 258 -35.84 19.29 47.38
CA ARG A 258 -37.11 18.87 46.79
C ARG A 258 -38.16 19.91 47.16
N CYS A 259 -39.09 20.22 46.26
CA CYS A 259 -40.38 20.76 46.64
C CYS A 259 -41.47 20.10 45.79
N ASP A 260 -42.55 19.79 46.46
CA ASP A 260 -43.53 18.75 46.17
C ASP A 260 -44.84 19.33 45.60
N ARG A 261 -45.61 18.43 44.95
CA ARG A 261 -47.09 18.31 44.90
C ARG A 261 -47.97 18.97 43.79
N LEU A 262 -48.68 18.03 43.12
CA LEU A 262 -50.13 17.91 42.83
C LEU A 262 -50.79 18.84 41.78
N HIS A 263 -51.17 18.29 40.61
CA HIS A 263 -52.52 17.74 40.35
C HIS A 263 -52.66 17.17 38.92
N SER A 264 -53.33 16.02 38.83
CA SER A 264 -53.80 15.35 37.61
C SER A 264 -54.93 16.12 36.91
N CYS A 265 -55.07 15.95 35.60
CA CYS A 265 -56.28 15.35 35.01
C CYS A 265 -56.13 15.06 33.51
N ILE A 266 -56.69 13.91 33.15
CA ILE A 266 -56.73 13.23 31.86
C ILE A 266 -58.01 13.67 31.13
N HIS A 267 -57.96 13.79 29.80
CA HIS A 267 -58.89 13.17 28.82
C HIS A 267 -59.16 14.03 27.55
N VAL A 268 -58.72 13.46 26.42
CA VAL A 268 -59.54 13.08 25.25
C VAL A 268 -60.19 14.19 24.39
N LEU A 269 -59.58 14.34 23.20
CA LEU A 269 -60.15 14.61 21.86
C LEU A 269 -61.64 14.24 21.67
N PRO A 270 -62.40 14.95 20.81
CA PRO A 270 -62.41 14.51 19.41
C PRO A 270 -62.55 15.60 18.34
N LEU A 271 -62.37 15.08 17.13
CA LEU A 271 -62.30 15.66 15.80
C LEU A 271 -63.61 16.27 15.25
N ALA A 272 -63.37 17.27 14.41
CA ALA A 272 -63.93 17.47 13.07
C ALA A 272 -65.19 18.34 12.88
N PHE A 273 -65.13 19.09 11.75
CA PHE A 273 -66.16 19.38 10.74
C PHE A 273 -66.19 20.83 10.23
N ILE A 274 -65.81 20.94 8.95
CA ILE A 274 -66.43 21.72 7.85
C ILE A 274 -66.06 23.19 7.64
N ALA A 275 -66.09 23.51 6.34
CA ALA A 275 -65.42 24.55 5.60
C ALA A 275 -66.35 25.68 5.11
N ARG A 276 -65.71 26.84 4.83
CA ARG A 276 -66.01 27.87 3.79
C ARG A 276 -67.28 28.75 3.94
N PRO A 277 -67.44 29.84 3.16
CA PRO A 277 -66.52 30.93 2.77
C PRO A 277 -67.20 32.34 2.82
N SER A 278 -66.61 33.36 2.15
CA SER A 278 -67.17 34.70 1.76
C SER A 278 -67.04 35.83 2.82
N THR A 279 -66.85 37.12 2.54
CA THR A 279 -66.57 37.96 1.36
C THR A 279 -66.18 39.37 1.88
N ILE A 280 -65.22 40.03 1.21
CA ILE A 280 -65.10 41.46 0.88
C ILE A 280 -65.67 42.52 1.85
N SER A 281 -64.79 43.38 2.38
CA SER A 281 -65.03 44.83 2.37
C SER A 281 -63.75 45.66 2.37
N ARG A 282 -63.73 46.62 1.43
CA ARG A 282 -62.76 47.72 1.27
C ARG A 282 -62.83 48.65 2.49
N GLN A 283 -61.68 49.08 2.99
CA GLN A 283 -61.53 50.46 3.44
C GLN A 283 -60.21 51.06 2.94
N ILE A 284 -60.38 52.18 2.25
CA ILE A 284 -59.38 53.07 1.68
C ILE A 284 -58.92 54.04 2.78
N ASN A 285 -57.68 54.49 2.66
CA ASN A 285 -57.08 55.66 3.31
C ASN A 285 -56.77 55.57 4.81
N GLN A 286 -55.46 55.45 5.10
CA GLN A 286 -54.79 56.44 5.94
C GLN A 286 -53.28 56.42 5.66
N GLN A 287 -52.84 57.42 4.90
CA GLN A 287 -51.44 57.85 4.90
C GLN A 287 -51.08 58.29 6.32
N ARG A 288 -50.11 57.64 6.95
CA ARG A 288 -49.40 58.16 8.14
C ARG A 288 -48.02 58.65 7.72
N PRO A 289 -47.54 59.77 8.29
CA PRO A 289 -46.25 60.34 7.93
C PRO A 289 -45.10 59.45 8.40
N LEU A 290 -44.02 59.47 7.64
CA LEU A 290 -42.77 58.75 7.87
C LEU A 290 -42.17 59.13 9.25
N GLN A 291 -42.32 58.23 10.23
CA GLN A 291 -41.46 58.24 11.41
C GLN A 291 -40.10 57.69 11.01
N HIS A 292 -39.09 58.55 11.11
CA HIS A 292 -37.68 58.24 10.96
C HIS A 292 -37.27 57.23 12.04
N ARG A 293 -37.38 55.94 11.75
CA ARG A 293 -36.89 54.87 12.63
C ARG A 293 -35.39 54.72 12.40
N ASN A 294 -34.60 55.20 13.37
CA ASN A 294 -33.16 54.96 13.42
C ASN A 294 -32.88 53.47 13.21
N SER A 295 -32.10 53.18 12.18
CA SER A 295 -31.59 51.87 11.84
C SER A 295 -30.50 51.48 12.84
N SER A 296 -30.90 51.00 14.01
CA SER A 296 -29.99 50.29 14.91
C SER A 296 -30.33 48.81 14.91
N SER A 297 -29.43 48.02 14.30
CA SER A 297 -29.22 46.59 14.56
C SER A 297 -30.37 45.65 14.19
N PHE A 298 -30.53 45.33 12.91
CA PHE A 298 -30.81 43.95 12.53
C PHE A 298 -29.52 43.15 12.71
N ARG A 299 -29.30 42.63 13.92
CA ARG A 299 -28.30 41.59 14.17
C ARG A 299 -28.93 40.30 13.67
N ASP A 300 -28.43 39.79 12.56
CA ASP A 300 -28.77 38.47 12.04
C ASP A 300 -28.57 37.41 13.12
N GLN A 301 -29.66 36.78 13.57
CA GLN A 301 -29.63 35.65 14.50
C GLN A 301 -29.33 34.30 13.82
N ASN A 302 -29.11 34.30 12.50
CA ASN A 302 -28.86 33.07 11.72
C ASN A 302 -27.48 33.00 11.07
N ALA A 303 -26.54 33.84 11.50
CA ALA A 303 -25.13 33.57 11.26
C ALA A 303 -24.70 32.40 12.20
N VAL A 304 -24.97 31.17 11.78
CA VAL A 304 -24.24 30.00 12.29
C VAL A 304 -22.78 30.25 11.92
N GLY A 305 -22.02 30.82 12.86
CA GLY A 305 -20.60 31.00 12.76
C GLY A 305 -19.99 29.65 12.41
N VAL A 306 -19.48 29.54 11.18
CA VAL A 306 -19.04 28.29 10.55
C VAL A 306 -17.95 27.57 11.37
N PHE A 307 -17.35 28.24 12.35
CA PHE A 307 -16.51 27.61 13.37
C PHE A 307 -16.75 28.26 14.74
N THR A 308 -17.68 27.70 15.52
CA THR A 308 -17.74 28.02 16.95
C THR A 308 -16.58 27.28 17.65
N PRO A 309 -15.86 27.84 18.63
CA PRO A 309 -14.80 27.11 19.34
C PRO A 309 -15.27 25.77 19.94
N LYS A 310 -16.57 25.65 20.24
CA LYS A 310 -17.21 24.39 20.65
C LYS A 310 -17.28 23.34 19.52
N SER A 311 -17.57 23.74 18.28
CA SER A 311 -17.58 22.82 17.14
C SER A 311 -16.15 22.41 16.75
N ALA A 312 -15.18 23.31 16.86
CA ALA A 312 -13.77 22.99 16.68
C ALA A 312 -13.27 21.97 17.73
N ALA A 313 -13.62 22.17 19.01
CA ALA A 313 -13.29 21.22 20.07
C ALA A 313 -13.94 19.83 19.85
N LEU A 314 -15.20 19.79 19.43
CA LEU A 314 -15.88 18.54 19.08
C LEU A 314 -15.23 17.83 17.88
N PHE A 315 -14.81 18.57 16.86
CA PHE A 315 -14.14 18.00 15.69
C PHE A 315 -12.77 17.41 16.06
N VAL A 316 -11.99 18.11 16.88
CA VAL A 316 -10.69 17.60 17.38
C VAL A 316 -10.89 16.37 18.26
N ALA A 317 -11.87 16.39 19.18
CA ALA A 317 -12.18 15.25 20.03
C ALA A 317 -12.63 14.03 19.22
N ALA A 318 -13.49 14.23 18.22
CA ALA A 318 -13.91 13.18 17.30
C ALA A 318 -12.75 12.65 16.46
N GLY A 319 -11.87 13.53 15.97
CA GLY A 319 -10.66 13.16 15.22
C GLY A 319 -9.67 12.34 16.05
N VAL A 320 -9.41 12.75 17.30
CA VAL A 320 -8.56 12.01 18.24
C VAL A 320 -9.20 10.68 18.61
N GLY A 321 -10.50 10.65 18.91
CA GLY A 321 -11.24 9.42 19.20
C GLY A 321 -11.18 8.43 18.03
N LEU A 322 -11.39 8.90 16.80
CA LEU A 322 -11.30 8.09 15.60
C LEU A 322 -9.85 7.62 15.33
N PHE A 323 -8.85 8.46 15.57
CA PHE A 323 -7.44 8.10 15.45
C PHE A 323 -7.05 7.01 16.45
N LEU A 324 -7.45 7.14 17.71
CA LEU A 324 -7.22 6.13 18.76
C LEU A 324 -7.96 4.83 18.45
N TYR A 325 -9.21 4.93 17.99
CA TYR A 325 -10.00 3.78 17.54
C TYR A 325 -9.31 3.04 16.39
N PHE A 326 -8.90 3.74 15.32
CA PHE A 326 -8.19 3.11 14.21
C PHE A 326 -6.84 2.52 14.62
N ARG A 327 -6.12 3.14 15.56
CA ARG A 327 -4.88 2.56 16.10
C ARG A 327 -5.13 1.28 16.87
N TYR A 328 -6.16 1.26 17.72
CA TYR A 328 -6.57 0.08 18.46
C TYR A 328 -7.04 -1.05 17.53
N GLU A 329 -7.90 -0.74 16.56
CA GLU A 329 -8.39 -1.68 15.55
C GLU A 329 -7.24 -2.27 14.72
N LYS A 330 -6.28 -1.44 14.32
CA LYS A 330 -5.09 -1.86 13.56
C LYS A 330 -4.22 -2.84 14.37
N ALA A 331 -3.95 -2.55 15.64
CA ALA A 331 -3.17 -3.43 16.51
C ALA A 331 -3.86 -4.80 16.68
N LYS A 332 -5.16 -4.80 17.00
CA LYS A 332 -5.97 -6.02 17.14
C LYS A 332 -6.06 -6.85 15.85
N LEU A 333 -5.99 -6.20 14.69
CA LEU A 333 -5.96 -6.89 13.40
C LEU A 333 -4.57 -7.47 13.08
N GLN A 334 -3.49 -6.83 13.55
CA GLN A 334 -2.14 -7.37 13.40
C GLN A 334 -1.96 -8.64 14.23
N GLU A 335 -2.36 -8.62 15.50
CA GLU A 335 -2.32 -9.80 16.38
C GLU A 335 -3.10 -10.98 15.77
N ARG A 336 -4.35 -10.76 15.34
CA ARG A 336 -5.14 -11.82 14.67
C ARG A 336 -4.49 -12.34 13.39
N ARG A 337 -3.81 -11.49 12.63
CA ARG A 337 -3.10 -11.93 11.41
C ARG A 337 -1.86 -12.75 11.74
N GLU A 338 -1.17 -12.42 12.82
CA GLU A 338 -0.03 -13.19 13.33
C GLU A 338 -0.51 -14.55 13.83
N GLU A 339 -1.60 -14.60 14.60
CA GLU A 339 -2.25 -15.84 15.01
C GLU A 339 -2.76 -16.67 13.82
N GLU A 340 -3.39 -16.05 12.82
CA GLU A 340 -3.81 -16.73 11.59
C GLU A 340 -2.64 -17.26 10.76
N ARG A 341 -1.49 -16.58 10.77
CA ARG A 341 -0.26 -17.06 10.10
C ARG A 341 0.39 -18.18 10.89
N ALA A 342 0.43 -18.08 12.21
CA ALA A 342 0.96 -19.10 13.10
C ALA A 342 0.11 -20.37 13.08
N SER A 343 -1.22 -20.24 12.99
CA SER A 343 -2.15 -21.37 12.91
C SER A 343 -2.29 -21.98 11.52
N LYS A 344 -1.89 -21.25 10.46
CA LYS A 344 -1.80 -21.83 9.11
C LYS A 344 -0.52 -22.64 8.98
N GLN A 345 -0.62 -23.91 9.34
CA GLN A 345 0.42 -24.90 9.08
C GLN A 345 0.43 -25.21 7.58
N TYR A 346 1.24 -24.49 6.81
CA TYR A 346 1.60 -24.92 5.46
C TYR A 346 2.52 -26.13 5.59
N GLY A 347 2.24 -27.22 4.86
CA GLY A 347 3.17 -28.33 4.80
C GLY A 347 4.55 -27.84 4.35
N ARG A 348 5.62 -28.28 5.04
CA ARG A 348 6.99 -27.87 4.73
C ARG A 348 7.25 -28.07 3.22
N PRO A 349 7.73 -27.04 2.50
CA PRO A 349 7.97 -27.17 1.07
C PRO A 349 9.02 -28.26 0.84
N GLN A 350 8.81 -29.08 -0.19
CA GLN A 350 9.77 -30.10 -0.61
C GLN A 350 10.98 -29.42 -1.26
N ILE A 351 11.93 -29.00 -0.42
CA ILE A 351 13.24 -28.43 -0.76
C ILE A 351 14.30 -29.41 -0.23
N GLY A 352 15.27 -29.75 -1.08
CA GLY A 352 16.22 -30.82 -0.84
C GLY A 352 15.92 -32.05 -1.71
N GLY A 353 16.85 -32.99 -1.72
CA GLY A 353 16.78 -34.20 -2.53
C GLY A 353 18.12 -34.90 -2.62
N PRO A 354 18.18 -36.07 -3.29
CA PRO A 354 19.41 -36.82 -3.38
C PRO A 354 20.46 -36.09 -4.22
N PHE A 355 21.69 -36.03 -3.71
CA PHE A 355 22.81 -35.46 -4.43
C PHE A 355 24.11 -36.19 -4.09
N THR A 356 25.11 -36.04 -4.95
CA THR A 356 26.45 -36.55 -4.68
C THR A 356 27.44 -35.52 -5.20
N LEU A 357 28.22 -34.96 -4.29
CA LEU A 357 29.27 -33.98 -4.53
C LEU A 357 30.56 -34.47 -3.88
N MET A 358 31.63 -33.69 -4.03
CA MET A 358 32.95 -34.01 -3.53
C MET A 358 33.44 -32.94 -2.56
N THR A 359 34.03 -33.38 -1.47
CA THR A 359 34.72 -32.51 -0.49
C THR A 359 36.12 -32.12 -0.99
N PRO A 360 36.75 -31.08 -0.40
CA PRO A 360 38.16 -30.75 -0.62
C PRO A 360 39.12 -31.94 -0.50
N ASP A 361 38.81 -32.88 0.41
CA ASP A 361 39.60 -34.08 0.67
C ASP A 361 39.40 -35.20 -0.36
N GLY A 362 38.58 -34.96 -1.39
CA GLY A 362 38.27 -35.94 -2.43
C GLY A 362 37.26 -37.02 -2.01
N GLN A 363 36.66 -36.90 -0.83
CA GLN A 363 35.61 -37.83 -0.37
C GLN A 363 34.25 -37.44 -0.97
N ASN A 364 33.47 -38.45 -1.34
CA ASN A 364 32.08 -38.26 -1.77
C ASN A 364 31.21 -37.82 -0.58
N PHE A 365 30.34 -36.85 -0.83
CA PHE A 365 29.40 -36.32 0.14
C PHE A 365 28.00 -36.28 -0.47
N SER A 366 27.02 -36.79 0.26
CA SER A 366 25.63 -36.89 -0.16
C SER A 366 24.67 -36.38 0.91
N GLU A 367 23.38 -36.38 0.61
CA GLU A 367 22.33 -35.96 1.55
C GLU A 367 22.30 -36.81 2.83
N GLN A 368 22.78 -38.07 2.78
CA GLN A 368 22.88 -38.92 3.96
C GLN A 368 23.88 -38.38 4.99
N ASN A 369 24.90 -37.64 4.53
CA ASN A 369 25.88 -37.03 5.42
C ASN A 369 25.34 -35.83 6.19
N LEU A 370 24.19 -35.28 5.78
CA LEU A 370 23.49 -34.20 6.49
C LEU A 370 22.64 -34.71 7.67
N LEU A 371 22.40 -36.03 7.75
CA LEU A 371 21.56 -36.61 8.78
C LEU A 371 22.25 -36.61 10.15
N GLY A 372 21.46 -36.43 11.20
CA GLY A 372 21.93 -36.40 12.58
C GLY A 372 22.62 -35.10 13.00
N LYS A 373 22.57 -34.06 12.17
CA LYS A 373 23.06 -32.70 12.47
C LYS A 373 22.12 -31.65 11.87
N TRP A 374 22.08 -30.48 12.48
CA TRP A 374 21.44 -29.32 11.88
C TRP A 374 22.34 -28.76 10.80
N SER A 375 21.87 -28.67 9.56
CA SER A 375 22.73 -28.23 8.45
C SER A 375 22.35 -26.84 7.94
N LEU A 376 23.33 -25.95 7.80
CA LEU A 376 23.18 -24.63 7.19
C LEU A 376 23.78 -24.68 5.78
N VAL A 377 22.95 -24.86 4.77
CA VAL A 377 23.39 -25.03 3.38
C VAL A 377 23.36 -23.69 2.66
N TYR A 378 24.49 -23.25 2.13
CA TYR A 378 24.62 -22.04 1.32
C TYR A 378 25.19 -22.35 -0.05
N PHE A 379 24.61 -21.75 -1.09
CA PHE A 379 25.05 -21.89 -2.48
C PHE A 379 25.79 -20.62 -2.89
N GLY A 380 27.04 -20.75 -3.32
CA GLY A 380 27.89 -19.61 -3.69
C GLY A 380 29.04 -20.01 -4.58
N PHE A 381 30.02 -19.13 -4.77
CA PHE A 381 31.23 -19.40 -5.55
C PHE A 381 32.39 -18.56 -5.05
N THR A 382 33.63 -19.04 -5.21
CA THR A 382 34.81 -18.39 -4.58
C THR A 382 35.20 -17.05 -5.20
N ASN A 383 34.73 -16.77 -6.42
CA ASN A 383 35.01 -15.54 -7.16
C ASN A 383 33.95 -14.43 -6.95
N CYS A 384 33.06 -14.57 -5.97
CA CYS A 384 32.05 -13.56 -5.70
C CYS A 384 32.70 -12.33 -5.02
N PRO A 385 32.52 -11.10 -5.56
CA PRO A 385 33.26 -9.94 -5.07
C PRO A 385 32.86 -9.51 -3.65
N ASP A 386 31.57 -9.53 -3.33
CA ASP A 386 31.05 -8.91 -2.10
C ASP A 386 30.06 -9.79 -1.32
N ILE A 387 29.08 -10.42 -1.99
CA ILE A 387 27.92 -11.03 -1.31
C ILE A 387 28.26 -12.35 -0.60
N CYS A 388 29.03 -13.25 -1.23
CA CYS A 388 29.34 -14.54 -0.60
C CYS A 388 30.22 -14.40 0.65
N PRO A 389 31.29 -13.57 0.66
CA PRO A 389 32.05 -13.33 1.89
C PRO A 389 31.18 -12.78 3.03
N GLU A 390 30.32 -11.80 2.74
CA GLU A 390 29.42 -11.20 3.73
C GLU A 390 28.45 -12.24 4.35
N GLU A 391 27.86 -13.11 3.51
CA GLU A 391 26.96 -14.16 4.00
C GLU A 391 27.70 -15.23 4.83
N LEU A 392 28.93 -15.58 4.46
CA LEU A 392 29.73 -16.56 5.21
C LEU A 392 30.21 -16.01 6.56
N ASP A 393 30.58 -14.73 6.63
CA ASP A 393 30.88 -14.05 7.89
C ASP A 393 29.65 -14.01 8.80
N LYS A 394 28.48 -13.72 8.22
CA LYS A 394 27.21 -13.73 8.96
C LYS A 394 26.89 -15.12 9.51
N VAL A 395 27.04 -16.17 8.71
CA VAL A 395 26.83 -17.56 9.16
C VAL A 395 27.85 -17.95 10.23
N THR A 396 29.11 -17.53 10.10
CA THR A 396 30.14 -17.73 11.13
C THR A 396 29.74 -17.12 12.46
N ALA A 397 29.32 -15.85 12.46
CA ALA A 397 28.86 -15.18 13.67
C ALA A 397 27.60 -15.82 14.29
N VAL A 398 26.72 -16.41 13.47
CA VAL A 398 25.57 -17.19 13.95
C VAL A 398 26.04 -18.49 14.59
N LEU A 399 26.97 -19.21 13.95
CA LEU A 399 27.54 -20.47 14.44
C LEU A 399 28.21 -20.30 15.80
N ASP A 400 29.05 -19.27 15.97
CA ASP A 400 29.76 -19.00 17.23
C ASP A 400 28.80 -18.93 18.42
N VAL A 401 27.65 -18.25 18.25
CA VAL A 401 26.64 -18.08 19.29
C VAL A 401 25.89 -19.39 19.55
N ILE A 402 25.42 -20.08 18.51
CA ILE A 402 24.60 -21.29 18.69
C ILE A 402 25.43 -22.50 19.11
N GLU A 403 26.71 -22.58 18.74
CA GLU A 403 27.63 -23.62 19.20
C GLU A 403 27.98 -23.42 20.69
N GLU A 404 28.09 -22.18 21.17
CA GLU A 404 28.21 -21.89 22.61
C GLU A 404 26.98 -22.37 23.40
N GLU A 405 25.77 -22.17 22.86
CA GLU A 405 24.51 -22.53 23.52
C GLU A 405 24.20 -24.05 23.46
N HIS A 406 24.43 -24.67 22.31
CA HIS A 406 23.94 -26.02 22.03
C HIS A 406 25.04 -27.08 21.83
N GLY A 407 26.30 -26.66 21.69
CA GLY A 407 27.45 -27.48 21.30
C GLY A 407 27.58 -27.62 19.78
N THR A 408 28.56 -28.41 19.33
CA THR A 408 28.87 -28.67 17.91
C THR A 408 27.86 -29.63 17.25
N ILE A 409 26.59 -29.23 17.21
CA ILE A 409 25.49 -29.97 16.57
C ILE A 409 25.12 -29.43 15.19
N PHE A 410 25.73 -28.30 14.79
CA PHE A 410 25.51 -27.64 13.52
C PHE A 410 26.60 -28.01 12.50
N GLN A 411 26.21 -28.08 11.24
CA GLN A 411 27.10 -28.35 10.11
C GLN A 411 26.85 -27.31 9.01
N PRO A 412 27.70 -26.28 8.90
CA PRO A 412 27.63 -25.37 7.78
C PRO A 412 28.21 -26.01 6.51
N VAL A 413 27.47 -25.91 5.41
CA VAL A 413 27.79 -26.55 4.13
C VAL A 413 27.78 -25.49 3.03
N PHE A 414 28.91 -25.35 2.34
CA PHE A 414 29.08 -24.46 1.20
C PHE A 414 29.07 -25.28 -0.10
N ILE A 415 28.08 -25.06 -0.96
CA ILE A 415 27.96 -25.73 -2.27
C ILE A 415 28.35 -24.75 -3.37
N SER A 416 29.38 -25.09 -4.16
CA SER A 416 29.77 -24.26 -5.29
C SER A 416 28.79 -24.38 -6.46
N VAL A 417 28.39 -23.22 -6.98
CA VAL A 417 27.62 -23.08 -8.23
C VAL A 417 28.50 -22.77 -9.46
N ASP A 418 29.81 -22.76 -9.27
CA ASP A 418 30.79 -22.45 -10.31
C ASP A 418 31.88 -23.55 -10.47
N PRO A 419 31.49 -24.75 -10.92
CA PRO A 419 32.38 -25.89 -11.01
C PRO A 419 33.52 -25.75 -12.04
N ALA A 420 33.49 -24.71 -12.88
CA ALA A 420 34.56 -24.44 -13.84
C ALA A 420 35.78 -23.78 -13.19
N ARG A 421 35.58 -22.88 -12.21
CA ARG A 421 36.67 -22.16 -11.51
C ARG A 421 36.95 -22.72 -10.11
N ASP A 422 35.91 -23.22 -9.44
CA ASP A 422 36.02 -23.72 -8.08
C ASP A 422 36.53 -25.17 -8.06
N THR A 423 37.79 -25.34 -7.71
CA THR A 423 38.39 -26.66 -7.47
C THR A 423 38.29 -27.06 -6.00
N PRO A 424 38.35 -28.36 -5.66
CA PRO A 424 38.32 -28.81 -4.26
C PRO A 424 39.39 -28.12 -3.39
N SER A 425 40.60 -27.92 -3.92
CA SER A 425 41.67 -27.20 -3.22
C SER A 425 41.39 -25.71 -3.06
N ARG A 426 40.76 -25.06 -4.05
CA ARG A 426 40.40 -23.64 -3.98
C ARG A 426 39.31 -23.38 -2.94
N ILE A 427 38.28 -24.22 -2.90
CA ILE A 427 37.23 -24.12 -1.87
C ILE A 427 37.79 -24.36 -0.48
N GLY A 428 38.65 -25.38 -0.31
CA GLY A 428 39.29 -25.65 0.99
C GLY A 428 39.98 -24.40 1.54
N LYS A 429 40.87 -23.78 0.73
CA LYS A 429 41.56 -22.54 1.11
C LYS A 429 40.61 -21.37 1.36
N TYR A 430 39.57 -21.23 0.54
CA TYR A 430 38.60 -20.15 0.70
C TYR A 430 37.83 -20.27 2.02
N LEU A 431 37.49 -21.48 2.44
CA LEU A 431 36.73 -21.71 3.68
C LEU A 431 37.59 -21.63 4.95
N GLU A 432 38.92 -21.75 4.84
CA GLU A 432 39.86 -21.57 5.96
C GLU A 432 39.80 -20.17 6.59
N ASP A 433 39.41 -19.15 5.80
CA ASP A 433 39.30 -17.76 6.27
C ASP A 433 38.03 -17.48 7.11
N PHE A 434 37.08 -18.42 7.17
CA PHE A 434 35.80 -18.28 7.88
C PHE A 434 35.77 -19.15 9.16
N HIS A 435 34.94 -20.20 9.19
CA HIS A 435 34.78 -21.09 10.35
C HIS A 435 35.31 -22.51 10.06
N SER A 436 36.01 -23.13 11.01
CA SER A 436 36.60 -24.47 10.81
C SER A 436 35.56 -25.59 10.60
N SER A 437 34.29 -25.37 10.97
CA SER A 437 33.21 -26.34 10.77
C SER A 437 32.65 -26.38 9.34
N PHE A 438 33.06 -25.46 8.45
CA PHE A 438 32.55 -25.43 7.07
C PHE A 438 32.96 -26.67 6.27
N VAL A 439 31.95 -27.29 5.65
CA VAL A 439 32.15 -28.33 4.64
C VAL A 439 31.94 -27.73 3.26
N GLY A 440 33.01 -27.61 2.49
CA GLY A 440 32.94 -27.22 1.09
C GLY A 440 32.57 -28.39 0.19
N LEU A 441 31.72 -28.16 -0.81
CA LEU A 441 31.28 -29.16 -1.78
C LEU A 441 31.43 -28.65 -3.21
N VAL A 442 32.12 -29.44 -4.03
CA VAL A 442 32.34 -29.22 -5.48
C VAL A 442 31.74 -30.38 -6.25
N GLY A 443 31.24 -30.13 -7.45
CA GLY A 443 30.75 -31.18 -8.35
C GLY A 443 31.09 -30.92 -9.81
N THR A 444 30.69 -31.83 -10.68
CA THR A 444 30.61 -31.54 -12.12
C THR A 444 29.43 -30.60 -12.39
N TYR A 445 29.41 -29.93 -13.54
CA TYR A 445 28.29 -29.06 -13.92
C TYR A 445 26.92 -29.73 -13.80
N ASP A 446 26.81 -31.01 -14.22
CA ASP A 446 25.55 -31.76 -14.11
C ASP A 446 25.19 -32.09 -12.66
N ALA A 447 26.16 -32.41 -11.80
CA ALA A 447 25.93 -32.64 -10.38
C ALA A 447 25.49 -31.36 -9.66
N THR A 448 26.19 -30.24 -9.93
CA THR A 448 25.83 -28.90 -9.43
C THR A 448 24.43 -28.49 -9.88
N LYS A 449 24.09 -28.73 -11.16
CA LYS A 449 22.75 -28.46 -11.69
C LYS A 449 21.67 -29.32 -11.02
N ALA A 450 21.96 -30.59 -10.75
CA ALA A 450 21.04 -31.50 -10.07
C ALA A 450 20.75 -31.06 -8.63
N VAL A 451 21.79 -30.71 -7.86
CA VAL A 451 21.62 -30.22 -6.48
C VAL A 451 20.92 -28.86 -6.45
N CYS A 452 21.27 -27.92 -7.33
CA CYS A 452 20.59 -26.63 -7.42
C CYS A 452 19.10 -26.83 -7.73
N LYS A 453 18.76 -27.77 -8.61
CA LYS A 453 17.36 -28.11 -8.89
C LYS A 453 16.63 -28.71 -7.68
N ALA A 454 17.27 -29.58 -6.92
CA ALA A 454 16.70 -30.18 -5.71
C ALA A 454 16.40 -29.12 -4.62
N TYR A 455 17.29 -28.13 -4.49
CA TYR A 455 17.11 -27.01 -3.55
C TYR A 455 16.34 -25.82 -4.15
N ARG A 456 15.90 -25.92 -5.41
CA ARG A 456 15.23 -24.86 -6.18
C ARG A 456 16.04 -23.56 -6.27
N VAL A 457 17.36 -23.68 -6.29
CA VAL A 457 18.32 -22.59 -6.47
C VAL A 457 18.44 -22.28 -7.95
N TYR A 458 18.25 -21.02 -8.30
CA TYR A 458 18.59 -20.50 -9.61
C TYR A 458 20.09 -20.25 -9.69
N PHE A 459 20.71 -20.64 -10.81
CA PHE A 459 22.08 -20.26 -11.16
C PHE A 459 22.21 -20.07 -12.69
N SER A 460 23.10 -19.17 -13.13
CA SER A 460 23.26 -18.78 -14.56
C SER A 460 24.61 -19.16 -15.20
N THR A 461 25.44 -19.97 -14.53
CA THR A 461 26.76 -20.39 -15.02
C THR A 461 26.68 -21.07 -16.41
N PRO A 462 27.47 -20.66 -17.42
CA PRO A 462 27.50 -21.32 -18.72
C PRO A 462 28.03 -22.77 -18.63
N PRO A 463 27.45 -23.75 -19.35
CA PRO A 463 27.91 -25.15 -19.31
C PRO A 463 29.36 -25.37 -19.79
N ASN A 464 29.84 -24.52 -20.70
CA ASN A 464 31.19 -24.56 -21.29
C ASN A 464 31.99 -23.31 -20.92
N ALA A 465 31.82 -22.80 -19.69
CA ALA A 465 32.53 -21.63 -19.23
C ALA A 465 34.05 -21.90 -19.24
N ASP A 466 34.82 -20.96 -19.80
CA ASP A 466 36.28 -21.01 -19.73
C ASP A 466 36.73 -20.63 -18.31
N PRO A 467 37.43 -21.50 -17.57
CA PRO A 467 37.94 -21.18 -16.24
C PRO A 467 38.83 -19.93 -16.18
N ALA A 468 39.47 -19.56 -17.30
CA ALA A 468 40.29 -18.36 -17.44
C ALA A 468 39.52 -17.15 -18.00
N GLY A 469 38.27 -17.34 -18.42
CA GLY A 469 37.42 -16.31 -19.00
C GLY A 469 36.74 -15.43 -17.96
N ASP A 470 36.37 -14.22 -18.37
CA ASP A 470 35.53 -13.32 -17.57
C ASP A 470 34.05 -13.63 -17.83
N TYR A 471 33.39 -14.25 -16.85
CA TYR A 471 31.94 -14.48 -16.87
C TYR A 471 31.33 -14.25 -15.49
N LEU A 472 30.09 -13.77 -15.52
CA LEU A 472 29.26 -13.55 -14.34
C LEU A 472 28.49 -14.82 -14.00
N VAL A 473 28.34 -15.05 -12.70
CA VAL A 473 27.54 -16.13 -12.13
C VAL A 473 26.48 -15.47 -11.26
N ASP A 474 25.22 -15.52 -11.68
CA ASP A 474 24.10 -15.18 -10.80
C ASP A 474 23.70 -16.43 -10.02
N HIS A 475 23.42 -16.29 -8.73
CA HIS A 475 22.89 -17.36 -7.90
C HIS A 475 21.91 -16.86 -6.85
N SER A 476 21.15 -17.79 -6.26
CA SER A 476 20.27 -17.47 -5.14
C SER A 476 21.08 -17.27 -3.86
N ILE A 477 20.78 -16.22 -3.10
CA ILE A 477 21.51 -15.78 -1.91
C ILE A 477 20.82 -16.19 -0.60
N PHE A 478 20.25 -17.40 -0.58
CA PHE A 478 19.58 -17.95 0.59
C PHE A 478 20.47 -18.93 1.34
N VAL A 479 20.43 -18.88 2.67
CA VAL A 479 20.96 -19.90 3.57
C VAL A 479 19.79 -20.81 3.97
N TYR A 480 19.89 -22.11 3.68
CA TYR A 480 18.86 -23.10 3.98
C TYR A 480 19.15 -23.80 5.30
N LEU A 481 18.22 -23.76 6.25
CA LEU A 481 18.26 -24.55 7.47
C LEU A 481 17.60 -25.91 7.23
N MET A 482 18.36 -26.97 7.47
CA MET A 482 17.91 -28.35 7.38
C MET A 482 17.92 -28.99 8.77
N ASP A 483 16.87 -29.74 9.11
CA ASP A 483 16.77 -30.47 10.36
C ASP A 483 17.64 -31.74 10.36
N PRO A 484 17.84 -32.40 11.52
CA PRO A 484 18.62 -33.63 11.63
C PRO A 484 18.04 -34.82 10.84
N ALA A 485 16.79 -34.75 10.38
CA ALA A 485 16.21 -35.73 9.47
C ALA A 485 16.45 -35.39 7.98
N GLY A 486 17.22 -34.34 7.70
CA GLY A 486 17.53 -33.88 6.34
C GLY A 486 16.36 -33.17 5.66
N LYS A 487 15.36 -32.71 6.41
CA LYS A 487 14.22 -31.97 5.86
C LYS A 487 14.45 -30.47 5.97
N PHE A 488 13.92 -29.76 4.98
CA PHE A 488 13.94 -28.29 4.98
C PHE A 488 13.09 -27.72 6.11
N VAL A 489 13.63 -26.71 6.79
CA VAL A 489 12.98 -25.98 7.88
C VAL A 489 12.67 -24.55 7.45
N GLU A 490 13.70 -23.77 7.11
CA GLU A 490 13.58 -22.34 6.80
C GLU A 490 14.67 -21.88 5.81
N ALA A 491 14.41 -20.82 5.05
CA ALA A 491 15.39 -20.19 4.18
C ALA A 491 15.61 -18.72 4.57
N PHE A 492 16.84 -18.38 4.97
CA PHE A 492 17.23 -17.03 5.35
C PHE A 492 17.79 -16.29 4.14
N GLY A 493 17.16 -15.17 3.77
CA GLY A 493 17.72 -14.28 2.73
C GLY A 493 18.74 -13.30 3.28
N GLN A 494 19.50 -12.65 2.39
CA GLN A 494 20.52 -11.66 2.75
C GLN A 494 20.02 -10.57 3.72
N ALA A 495 18.79 -10.09 3.55
CA ALA A 495 18.22 -9.01 4.36
C ALA A 495 17.87 -9.40 5.81
N VAL A 496 17.94 -10.70 6.17
CA VAL A 496 17.64 -11.17 7.52
C VAL A 496 18.86 -10.91 8.42
N PRO A 497 18.73 -10.17 9.53
CA PRO A 497 19.83 -9.92 10.46
C PRO A 497 20.18 -11.20 11.23
N LYS A 498 21.44 -11.30 11.69
CA LYS A 498 21.95 -12.50 12.39
C LYS A 498 21.15 -12.84 13.66
N GLU A 499 20.64 -11.83 14.36
CA GLU A 499 19.88 -12.00 15.59
C GLU A 499 18.59 -12.79 15.35
N ASP A 500 17.88 -12.48 14.26
CA ASP A 500 16.65 -13.17 13.86
C ASP A 500 16.93 -14.62 13.44
N ILE A 501 18.08 -14.87 12.79
CA ILE A 501 18.52 -16.23 12.43
C ILE A 501 18.77 -17.05 13.70
N ILE A 502 19.47 -16.48 14.69
CA ILE A 502 19.77 -17.14 15.97
C ILE A 502 18.47 -17.46 16.73
N GLU A 503 17.55 -16.49 16.81
CA GLU A 503 16.25 -16.69 17.47
C GLU A 503 15.46 -17.81 16.79
N LYS A 504 15.37 -17.79 15.45
CA LYS A 504 14.68 -18.84 14.70
C LYS A 504 15.31 -20.21 14.89
N ILE A 505 16.64 -20.33 14.88
CA ILE A 505 17.34 -21.59 15.15
C ILE A 505 17.02 -22.09 16.57
N ARG A 506 17.02 -21.19 17.56
CA ARG A 506 16.72 -21.55 18.96
C ARG A 506 15.32 -22.12 19.11
N ASP A 507 14.33 -21.51 18.45
CA ASP A 507 12.96 -21.99 18.45
C ASP A 507 12.86 -23.40 17.82
N GLU A 508 13.45 -23.61 16.65
CA GLU A 508 13.40 -24.89 15.94
C GLU A 508 14.13 -26.01 16.69
N VAL A 509 15.26 -25.72 17.34
CA VAL A 509 15.97 -26.70 18.19
C VAL A 509 15.14 -27.06 19.43
N ASN A 510 14.45 -26.08 20.03
CA ASN A 510 13.58 -26.32 21.18
C ASN A 510 12.34 -27.14 20.80
N GLU A 511 11.72 -26.82 19.66
CA GLU A 511 10.59 -27.57 19.11
C GLU A 511 10.99 -29.01 18.78
N TRP A 512 12.12 -29.20 18.09
CA TRP A 512 12.68 -30.52 17.80
C TRP A 512 12.92 -31.33 19.07
N LYS A 513 13.49 -30.69 20.11
CA LYS A 513 13.73 -31.34 21.40
C LYS A 513 12.42 -31.70 22.12
N ALA A 514 11.38 -30.88 21.98
CA ALA A 514 10.07 -31.18 22.53
C ALA A 514 9.41 -32.38 21.82
N GLU A 515 9.56 -32.50 20.51
CA GLU A 515 8.99 -33.59 19.71
C GLU A 515 9.76 -34.92 19.85
N THR A 516 11.09 -34.87 19.81
CA THR A 516 11.95 -36.07 19.72
C THR A 516 12.63 -36.45 21.03
N GLY A 517 12.65 -35.54 22.01
CA GLY A 517 13.39 -35.69 23.27
C GLY A 517 14.91 -35.56 23.13
N LYS A 518 15.44 -35.26 21.93
CA LYS A 518 16.88 -35.12 21.65
C LYS A 518 17.20 -33.77 21.01
N LYS A 519 18.46 -33.34 21.08
CA LYS A 519 18.93 -32.11 20.41
C LYS A 519 19.18 -32.31 18.91
N VAL A 520 19.47 -33.55 18.50
CA VAL A 520 19.69 -34.03 17.13
C VAL A 520 19.12 -35.43 16.94
#